data_AF-A0A2W7MFJ0-F1
#
_entry.id   AF-A0A2W7MFJ0-F1
#
_cell.length_a   1.000
_cell.length_b   1.000
_cell.length_c   1.000
_cell.angle_alpha   90.00
_cell.angle_beta   90.00
_cell.angle_gamma   90.00
#
_symmetry.space_group_name_H-M   'P 1'
#
loop_
_entity.id
_entity.type
_entity.pdbx_description
1 polymer ?
#
loop_
_entity_poly.entity_id
_entity_poly.type
_entity_poly.pdbx_seq_one_letter_code
_entity_poly.pdbx_strand_id
1 'polypeptide(L)'
;MKNQRVLLLVEIAIFAALGYILDMIGFGMPQGGTVTFVLVPVILIAFRRGIVAGLVTGLLIGLLQVVTGRFYAVPLSFEIVILQVGIDYFIAFMVAGFAGLLRPAFMKAYEQKDKMKMALSVIMGVFIAAFLRYLAHVLSGILFFGEFAGDQNVIIYSMVYNSTYMIPVFLLAAFICVILFVKAPRLLLPHKV
;
A
#
# COMPACT_ATOMS: atom_id res chain seq x y z
N MET A 1 -21.06 8.71 -16.40
CA MET A 1 -20.45 10.07 -16.47
C MET A 1 -19.82 10.24 -17.85
N LYS A 2 -20.05 11.37 -18.54
CA LYS A 2 -19.49 11.59 -19.90
C LYS A 2 -17.98 11.86 -19.90
N ASN A 3 -17.42 12.42 -18.83
CA ASN A 3 -15.99 12.74 -18.73
C ASN A 3 -15.22 11.68 -17.93
N GLN A 4 -14.42 10.88 -18.63
CA GLN A 4 -13.61 9.80 -18.03
C GLN A 4 -12.47 10.32 -17.14
N ARG A 5 -11.92 11.50 -17.44
CA ARG A 5 -10.84 12.09 -16.64
C ARG A 5 -11.34 12.53 -15.27
N VAL A 6 -12.51 13.18 -15.24
CA VAL A 6 -13.16 13.57 -13.98
C VAL A 6 -13.53 12.34 -13.16
N LEU A 7 -14.10 11.31 -13.79
CA LEU A 7 -14.40 10.05 -13.09
C LEU A 7 -13.14 9.41 -12.48
N LEU A 8 -12.02 9.39 -13.21
CA LEU A 8 -10.74 8.87 -12.70
C LEU A 8 -10.26 9.65 -11.46
N LEU A 9 -10.28 10.98 -11.51
CA LEU A 9 -9.87 11.82 -10.38
C LEU A 9 -10.75 11.61 -9.16
N VAL A 10 -12.07 11.49 -9.36
CA VAL A 10 -13.02 11.20 -8.28
C VAL A 10 -12.77 9.82 -7.68
N GLU A 11 -12.54 8.79 -8.49
CA GLU A 11 -12.20 7.45 -7.97
C GLU A 11 -10.90 7.50 -7.14
N ILE A 12 -9.84 8.14 -7.65
CA ILE A 12 -8.58 8.30 -6.90
C ILE A 12 -8.82 8.99 -5.55
N ALA A 13 -9.59 10.09 -5.52
CA ALA A 13 -9.89 10.81 -4.30
C ALA A 13 -10.68 9.97 -3.29
N ILE A 14 -11.70 9.23 -3.75
CA ILE A 14 -12.50 8.34 -2.90
C ILE A 14 -11.65 7.20 -2.33
N PHE A 15 -10.83 6.55 -3.17
CA PHE A 15 -9.97 5.46 -2.71
C PHE A 15 -8.84 5.95 -1.80
N ALA A 16 -8.35 7.18 -1.98
CA ALA A 16 -7.39 7.78 -1.06
C ALA A 16 -8.02 8.05 0.30
N ALA A 17 -9.21 8.66 0.34
CA ALA A 17 -9.94 8.89 1.59
C ALA A 17 -10.30 7.57 2.30
N LEU A 18 -10.76 6.56 1.54
CA LEU A 18 -11.06 5.23 2.07
C LEU A 18 -9.80 4.55 2.62
N GLY A 19 -8.69 4.62 1.89
CA GLY A 19 -7.39 4.10 2.33
C GLY A 19 -6.93 4.73 3.63
N TYR A 20 -7.02 6.06 3.72
CA TYR A 20 -6.71 6.79 4.95
C TYR A 20 -7.56 6.34 6.14
N ILE A 21 -8.89 6.23 5.98
CA ILE A 21 -9.79 5.76 7.05
C ILE A 21 -9.46 4.32 7.45
N LEU A 22 -9.23 3.43 6.48
CA LEU A 22 -8.89 2.03 6.72
C LEU A 22 -7.50 1.85 7.36
N ASP A 23 -6.61 2.83 7.21
CA ASP A 23 -5.34 2.84 7.94
C ASP A 23 -5.50 3.15 9.43
N MET A 24 -6.58 3.84 9.81
CA MET A 24 -6.89 4.13 11.22
C MET A 24 -7.36 2.90 12.01
N ILE A 25 -7.75 1.84 11.31
CA ILE A 25 -8.31 0.62 11.90
C ILE A 25 -7.23 -0.45 11.85
N GLY A 26 -6.59 -0.69 12.99
CA GLY A 26 -5.49 -1.66 13.06
C GLY A 26 -4.79 -1.70 14.41
N PHE A 27 -3.70 -2.47 14.44
CA PHE A 27 -2.86 -2.63 15.62
C PHE A 27 -1.46 -2.07 15.33
N GLY A 28 -1.07 -1.03 16.07
CA GLY A 28 0.21 -0.35 15.92
C GLY A 28 1.34 -1.06 16.65
N MET A 29 2.56 -0.94 16.11
CA MET A 29 3.78 -1.39 16.78
C MET A 29 4.47 -0.22 17.51
N PRO A 30 5.33 -0.49 18.51
CA PRO A 30 5.81 0.57 19.42
C PRO A 30 6.67 1.67 18.78
N GLN A 31 7.44 1.33 17.75
CA GLN A 31 8.32 2.23 16.98
C GLN A 31 7.69 2.61 15.63
N GLY A 32 6.35 2.64 15.56
CA GLY A 32 5.63 2.88 14.32
C GLY A 32 5.42 1.62 13.49
N GLY A 33 4.71 1.76 12.37
CA GLY A 33 4.18 0.61 11.64
C GLY A 33 2.87 0.13 12.28
N THR A 34 1.94 -0.35 11.45
CA THR A 34 0.62 -0.76 11.91
C THR A 34 0.09 -1.85 10.98
N VAL A 35 -0.52 -2.88 11.57
CA VAL A 35 -1.26 -3.88 10.80
C VAL A 35 -2.63 -3.29 10.46
N THR A 36 -2.78 -2.81 9.21
CA THR A 36 -3.97 -2.09 8.75
C THR A 36 -4.54 -2.65 7.44
N PHE A 37 -5.70 -2.11 7.03
CA PHE A 37 -6.39 -2.47 5.79
C PHE A 37 -6.05 -1.55 4.61
N VAL A 38 -5.08 -0.63 4.77
CA VAL A 38 -4.82 0.46 3.82
C VAL A 38 -4.41 0.02 2.41
N LEU A 39 -3.78 -1.15 2.28
CA LEU A 39 -3.37 -1.64 0.97
C LEU A 39 -4.56 -2.04 0.09
N VAL A 40 -5.71 -2.39 0.68
CA VAL A 40 -6.87 -2.90 -0.07
C VAL A 40 -7.41 -1.83 -1.06
N PRO A 41 -7.68 -0.56 -0.65
CA PRO A 41 -8.03 0.52 -1.57
C PRO A 41 -6.99 0.80 -2.66
N VAL A 42 -5.71 0.82 -2.29
CA VAL A 42 -4.60 1.12 -3.24
C VAL A 42 -4.48 0.04 -4.30
N ILE A 43 -4.55 -1.23 -3.90
CA ILE A 43 -4.48 -2.37 -4.81
C ILE A 43 -5.72 -2.38 -5.71
N LEU A 44 -6.90 -2.11 -5.17
CA LEU A 44 -8.14 -2.08 -5.97
C LEU A 44 -8.05 -1.04 -7.08
N ILE A 45 -7.70 0.20 -6.76
CA ILE A 45 -7.60 1.25 -7.79
C ILE A 45 -6.45 0.98 -8.77
N ALA A 46 -5.34 0.37 -8.32
CA ALA A 46 -4.23 -0.03 -9.19
C ALA A 46 -4.65 -1.10 -10.21
N PHE A 47 -5.43 -2.11 -9.80
CA PHE A 47 -5.98 -3.12 -10.71
C PHE A 47 -7.10 -2.55 -11.60
N ARG A 48 -7.90 -1.62 -11.09
CA ARG A 48 -9.01 -1.02 -11.84
C ARG A 48 -8.56 -0.03 -12.91
N ARG A 49 -7.67 0.90 -12.55
CA ARG A 49 -7.28 2.06 -13.36
C ARG A 49 -5.80 2.06 -13.77
N GLY A 50 -5.02 1.09 -13.30
CA GLY A 50 -3.60 0.94 -13.65
C GLY A 50 -2.65 1.56 -12.62
N ILE A 51 -1.35 1.39 -12.87
CA ILE A 51 -0.27 1.71 -11.93
C ILE A 51 -0.31 3.17 -11.50
N VAL A 52 -0.44 4.12 -12.44
CA VAL A 52 -0.43 5.56 -12.13
C VAL A 52 -1.52 5.93 -11.12
N ALA A 53 -2.74 5.41 -11.28
CA ALA A 53 -3.82 5.66 -10.34
C ALA A 53 -3.52 5.08 -8.96
N GLY A 54 -2.90 3.89 -8.90
CA GLY A 54 -2.40 3.30 -7.66
C GLY A 54 -1.33 4.15 -6.98
N LEU A 55 -0.31 4.59 -7.73
CA LEU A 55 0.80 5.41 -7.21
C LEU A 55 0.27 6.72 -6.61
N VAL A 56 -0.58 7.43 -7.36
CA VAL A 56 -1.18 8.69 -6.90
C VAL A 56 -2.08 8.47 -5.68
N THR A 57 -2.87 7.40 -5.66
CA THR A 57 -3.73 7.09 -4.50
C THR A 57 -2.89 6.82 -3.25
N GLY A 58 -1.82 6.02 -3.37
CA GLY A 58 -0.88 5.78 -2.27
C GLY A 58 -0.23 7.07 -1.77
N LEU A 59 0.27 7.90 -2.69
CA LEU A 59 0.85 9.20 -2.35
C LEU A 59 -0.14 10.10 -1.59
N LEU A 60 -1.40 10.14 -2.02
CA LEU A 60 -2.45 10.93 -1.36
C LEU A 60 -2.80 10.41 0.03
N ILE A 61 -2.81 9.09 0.24
CA ILE A 61 -3.00 8.50 1.57
C ILE A 61 -1.86 8.95 2.51
N GLY A 62 -0.63 8.87 2.04
CA GLY A 62 0.55 9.38 2.73
C GLY A 62 0.43 10.85 3.12
N LEU A 63 0.05 11.67 2.15
CA LEU A 63 -0.20 13.10 2.35
C LEU A 63 -1.27 13.33 3.43
N LEU A 64 -2.39 12.62 3.36
CA LEU A 64 -3.47 12.73 4.34
C LEU A 64 -2.98 12.40 5.76
N GLN A 65 -2.12 11.39 5.93
CA GLN A 65 -1.54 11.06 7.24
C GLN A 65 -0.67 12.20 7.78
N VAL A 66 0.18 12.78 6.93
CA VAL A 66 1.06 13.89 7.33
C VAL A 66 0.26 15.14 7.70
N VAL A 67 -0.69 15.58 6.86
CA VAL A 67 -1.44 16.84 7.11
C VAL A 67 -2.43 16.74 8.28
N THR A 68 -2.83 15.51 8.65
CA THR A 68 -3.70 15.26 9.81
C THR A 68 -2.91 14.99 11.09
N GLY A 69 -1.57 15.05 11.04
CA GLY A 69 -0.71 14.76 12.19
C GLY A 69 -0.69 13.30 12.61
N ARG A 70 -1.15 12.38 11.75
CA ARG A 70 -1.17 10.93 11.99
C ARG A 70 0.09 10.27 11.44
N PHE A 71 1.25 10.77 11.83
CA PHE A 71 2.53 10.18 11.49
C PHE A 71 3.38 9.99 12.75
N TYR A 72 4.29 9.02 12.70
CA TYR A 72 5.30 8.76 13.70
C TYR A 72 6.61 9.34 13.17
N ALA A 73 7.19 10.24 13.95
CA ALA A 73 8.51 10.80 13.69
C ALA A 73 9.40 10.56 14.90
N VAL A 74 10.60 10.03 14.64
CA VAL A 74 11.65 9.95 15.63
C VAL A 74 12.11 11.39 15.95
N PRO A 75 12.30 11.77 17.23
CA PRO A 75 12.67 13.13 17.63
C PRO A 75 14.13 13.47 17.26
N LEU A 76 14.38 13.57 15.95
CA LEU A 76 15.65 13.95 15.34
C LEU A 76 15.61 15.42 14.89
N SER A 77 16.69 15.90 14.28
CA SER A 77 16.69 17.24 13.66
C SER A 77 15.62 17.35 12.56
N PHE A 78 15.09 18.57 12.36
CA PHE A 78 13.98 18.83 11.45
C PHE A 78 14.20 18.28 10.02
N GLU A 79 15.41 18.43 9.48
CA GLU A 79 15.76 17.95 8.15
C GLU A 79 15.70 16.43 8.04
N ILE A 80 16.15 15.73 9.09
CA ILE A 80 16.14 14.26 9.16
C ILE A 80 14.70 13.75 9.25
N VAL A 81 13.85 14.43 10.03
CA VAL A 81 12.42 14.11 10.14
C VAL A 81 11.72 14.23 8.79
N ILE A 82 12.00 15.26 7.99
CA ILE A 82 11.41 15.40 6.65
C ILE A 82 11.77 14.21 5.76
N LEU A 83 13.02 13.75 5.78
CA LEU A 83 13.45 12.61 4.98
C LEU A 83 12.80 11.31 5.46
N GLN A 84 12.76 11.06 6.77
CA GLN A 84 12.09 9.91 7.36
C GLN A 84 10.60 9.89 7.01
N VAL A 85 9.89 10.99 7.23
CA VAL A 85 8.46 11.11 6.90
C VAL A 85 8.23 10.95 5.39
N GLY A 86 9.11 11.52 4.56
CA GLY A 86 9.04 11.33 3.11
C GLY A 86 9.13 9.87 2.69
N ILE A 87 10.03 9.10 3.31
CA ILE A 87 10.18 7.67 3.03
C ILE A 87 8.98 6.87 3.57
N ASP A 88 8.62 7.06 4.85
CA ASP A 88 7.61 6.24 5.54
C ASP A 88 6.17 6.55 5.16
N TYR A 89 5.89 7.78 4.72
CA TYR A 89 4.52 8.21 4.42
C TYR A 89 4.31 8.48 2.93
N PHE A 90 5.29 9.00 2.18
CA PHE A 90 5.09 9.22 0.74
C PHE A 90 5.55 8.03 -0.08
N ILE A 91 6.84 7.67 0.00
CA ILE A 91 7.41 6.61 -0.84
C ILE A 91 6.76 5.27 -0.50
N ALA A 92 6.69 4.90 0.77
CA ALA A 92 6.15 3.62 1.23
C ALA A 92 4.71 3.37 0.76
N PHE A 93 3.83 4.38 0.78
CA PHE A 93 2.47 4.24 0.28
C PHE A 93 2.39 4.36 -1.25
N MET A 94 3.15 5.25 -1.87
CA MET A 94 3.16 5.42 -3.32
C MET A 94 3.54 4.12 -4.02
N VAL A 95 4.62 3.45 -3.60
CA VAL A 95 5.11 2.22 -4.26
C VAL A 95 4.12 1.06 -4.20
N ALA A 96 3.15 1.06 -3.28
CA ALA A 96 2.09 0.07 -3.26
C ALA A 96 1.23 0.08 -4.55
N GLY A 97 1.21 1.20 -5.29
CA GLY A 97 0.56 1.29 -6.60
C GLY A 97 1.14 0.37 -7.68
N PHE A 98 2.37 -0.13 -7.51
CA PHE A 98 2.98 -1.09 -8.43
C PHE A 98 2.27 -2.46 -8.46
N ALA A 99 1.35 -2.74 -7.53
CA ALA A 99 0.40 -3.87 -7.65
C ALA A 99 -0.29 -3.91 -9.03
N GLY A 100 -0.53 -2.74 -9.64
CA GLY A 100 -1.12 -2.61 -10.96
C GLY A 100 -0.33 -3.26 -12.10
N LEU A 101 0.94 -3.64 -11.90
CA LEU A 101 1.72 -4.41 -12.88
C LEU A 101 1.07 -5.76 -13.21
N LEU A 102 0.34 -6.35 -12.26
CA LEU A 102 -0.34 -7.64 -12.44
C LEU A 102 -1.75 -7.51 -13.04
N ARG A 103 -2.20 -6.29 -13.34
CA ARG A 103 -3.49 -6.03 -13.98
C ARG A 103 -3.67 -6.80 -15.31
N PRO A 104 -2.72 -6.80 -16.27
CA PRO A 104 -2.91 -7.51 -17.53
C PRO A 104 -3.05 -9.03 -17.34
N ALA A 105 -2.27 -9.62 -16.43
CA ALA A 105 -2.35 -11.04 -16.09
C ALA A 105 -3.73 -11.39 -15.50
N PHE A 106 -4.25 -10.54 -14.61
CA PHE A 106 -5.59 -10.70 -14.05
C PHE A 106 -6.68 -10.62 -15.12
N MET A 107 -6.63 -9.63 -16.01
CA MET A 107 -7.64 -9.46 -17.06
C MET A 107 -7.67 -10.65 -18.03
N LYS A 108 -6.49 -11.15 -18.42
CA LYS A 108 -6.37 -12.36 -19.23
C LYS A 108 -6.98 -13.58 -18.53
N ALA A 109 -6.70 -13.76 -17.24
CA ALA A 109 -7.27 -14.86 -16.45
C ALA A 109 -8.80 -14.74 -16.31
N TYR A 110 -9.31 -13.51 -16.17
CA TYR A 110 -10.74 -13.22 -16.11
C TYR A 110 -11.45 -13.58 -17.42
N GLU A 111 -10.90 -13.21 -18.57
CA GLU A 111 -11.42 -13.59 -19.90
C GLU A 111 -11.46 -15.10 -20.09
N GLN A 112 -10.45 -15.81 -19.56
CA GLN A 112 -10.36 -17.27 -19.57
C GLN A 112 -11.25 -17.96 -18.52
N LYS A 113 -11.93 -17.19 -17.66
CA LYS A 113 -12.69 -17.68 -16.50
C LYS A 113 -11.86 -18.55 -15.53
N ASP A 114 -10.54 -18.35 -15.52
CA ASP A 114 -9.59 -19.10 -14.71
C ASP A 114 -9.41 -18.44 -13.34
N LYS A 115 -10.22 -18.86 -12.37
CA LYS A 115 -10.22 -18.29 -11.01
C LYS A 115 -8.89 -18.47 -10.28
N MET A 116 -8.16 -19.55 -10.58
CA MET A 116 -6.86 -19.81 -9.93
C MET A 116 -5.82 -18.80 -10.42
N LYS A 117 -5.75 -18.55 -11.73
CA LYS A 117 -4.85 -17.53 -12.28
C LYS A 117 -5.27 -16.11 -11.89
N MET A 118 -6.57 -15.86 -11.73
CA MET A 118 -7.04 -14.59 -11.16
C MET A 118 -6.50 -14.41 -9.75
N ALA A 119 -6.69 -15.39 -8.85
CA ALA A 119 -6.21 -15.34 -7.47
C ALA A 119 -4.68 -15.18 -7.41
N LEU A 120 -3.94 -15.94 -8.21
CA LEU A 120 -2.47 -15.83 -8.28
C LEU A 120 -2.02 -14.44 -8.72
N SER A 121 -2.66 -13.85 -9.74
CA SER A 121 -2.35 -12.49 -10.20
C SER A 121 -2.56 -11.45 -9.10
N VAL A 122 -3.63 -11.61 -8.31
CA VAL A 122 -3.92 -10.73 -7.17
C VAL A 122 -2.88 -10.90 -6.06
N ILE A 123 -2.58 -12.13 -5.65
CA ILE A 123 -1.59 -12.41 -4.60
C ILE A 123 -0.22 -11.86 -4.99
N MET A 124 0.20 -12.05 -6.23
CA MET A 124 1.47 -11.50 -6.74
C MET A 124 1.46 -9.97 -6.76
N GLY A 125 0.35 -9.35 -7.14
CA GLY A 125 0.21 -7.89 -7.10
C GLY A 125 0.28 -7.33 -5.68
N VAL A 126 -0.40 -7.98 -4.73
CA VAL A 126 -0.35 -7.63 -3.29
C VAL A 126 1.06 -7.82 -2.75
N PHE A 127 1.74 -8.90 -3.14
CA PHE A 127 3.11 -9.17 -2.73
C PHE A 127 4.06 -8.06 -3.20
N ILE A 128 3.97 -7.64 -4.47
CA ILE A 128 4.79 -6.52 -4.98
C ILE A 128 4.53 -5.25 -4.17
N ALA A 129 3.27 -4.91 -3.91
CA ALA A 129 2.93 -3.74 -3.11
C ALA A 129 3.49 -3.79 -1.69
N ALA A 130 3.26 -4.89 -0.98
CA ALA A 130 3.73 -5.07 0.38
C ALA A 130 5.25 -5.15 0.46
N PHE A 131 5.90 -5.82 -0.49
CA PHE A 131 7.35 -5.97 -0.53
C PHE A 131 8.06 -4.63 -0.78
N LEU A 132 7.61 -3.85 -1.76
CA LEU A 132 8.21 -2.54 -2.03
C LEU A 132 7.99 -1.56 -0.86
N ARG A 133 6.80 -1.59 -0.25
CA ARG A 133 6.53 -0.81 0.96
C ARG A 133 7.41 -1.26 2.13
N TYR A 134 7.60 -2.57 2.31
CA TYR A 134 8.50 -3.13 3.33
C TYR A 134 9.93 -2.67 3.12
N LEU A 135 10.45 -2.68 1.88
CA LEU A 135 11.80 -2.18 1.58
C LEU A 135 11.96 -0.69 1.95
N ALA A 136 10.94 0.14 1.70
CA ALA A 136 10.97 1.55 2.11
C ALA A 136 11.08 1.68 3.63
N HIS A 137 10.28 0.92 4.40
CA HIS A 137 10.33 0.95 5.85
C HIS A 137 11.61 0.32 6.43
N VAL A 138 12.18 -0.71 5.78
CA VAL A 138 13.49 -1.26 6.17
C VAL A 138 14.58 -0.22 5.97
N LEU A 139 14.57 0.48 4.84
CA LEU A 139 15.51 1.55 4.57
C LEU A 139 15.36 2.69 5.59
N SER A 140 14.12 3.11 5.88
CA SER A 140 13.84 4.09 6.95
C SER A 140 14.39 3.62 8.30
N GLY A 141 14.13 2.36 8.67
CA GLY A 141 14.60 1.78 9.92
C GLY A 141 16.13 1.75 10.05
N ILE A 142 16.83 1.46 8.94
CA ILE A 142 18.30 1.48 8.92
C ILE A 142 18.85 2.89 9.11
N LEU A 143 18.20 3.89 8.50
CA LEU A 143 18.70 5.26 8.47
C LEU A 143 18.34 6.06 9.74
N PHE A 144 17.18 5.80 10.35
CA PHE A 144 16.61 6.68 11.37
C PHE A 144 16.25 6.00 12.69
N PHE A 145 16.17 4.66 12.73
CA PHE A 145 15.72 3.91 13.91
C PHE A 145 16.84 3.08 14.57
N GLY A 146 18.10 3.38 14.26
CA GLY A 146 19.25 2.66 14.79
C GLY A 146 19.36 2.69 16.33
N GLU A 147 18.85 3.74 16.98
CA GLU A 147 18.84 3.85 18.45
C GLU A 147 18.02 2.73 19.12
N PHE A 148 17.00 2.21 18.44
CA PHE A 148 16.15 1.15 18.96
C PHE A 148 16.75 -0.26 18.79
N ALA A 149 17.87 -0.39 18.06
CA ALA A 149 18.52 -1.67 17.82
C ALA A 149 19.32 -2.18 19.04
N GLY A 150 19.70 -1.29 19.97
CA GLY A 150 20.60 -1.63 21.08
C GLY A 150 21.93 -2.22 20.56
N ASP A 151 22.31 -3.37 21.09
CA ASP A 151 23.54 -4.08 20.68
C ASP A 151 23.40 -4.89 19.37
N GLN A 152 22.21 -4.90 18.76
CA GLN A 152 21.97 -5.66 17.53
C GLN A 152 22.49 -4.93 16.30
N ASN A 153 22.81 -5.68 15.25
CA ASN A 153 23.06 -5.09 13.94
C ASN A 153 21.80 -4.37 13.43
N VAL A 154 21.93 -3.08 13.11
CA VAL A 154 20.82 -2.21 12.69
C VAL A 154 20.06 -2.73 11.46
N ILE A 155 20.76 -3.36 10.51
CA ILE A 155 20.12 -3.93 9.30
C ILE A 155 19.23 -5.12 9.71
N ILE A 156 19.74 -6.02 10.55
CA ILE A 156 18.98 -7.18 11.04
C ILE A 156 17.79 -6.70 11.87
N TYR A 157 18.00 -5.76 12.78
CA TYR A 157 16.94 -5.17 13.59
C TYR A 157 15.83 -4.59 12.71
N SER A 158 16.17 -3.75 11.73
CA SER A 158 15.20 -3.12 10.84
C SER A 158 14.42 -4.14 10.02
N MET A 159 15.09 -5.16 9.46
CA MET A 159 14.42 -6.22 8.70
C MET A 159 13.42 -7.01 9.55
N VAL A 160 13.86 -7.45 10.74
CA VAL A 160 13.01 -8.22 11.65
C VAL A 160 11.84 -7.37 12.13
N TYR A 161 12.10 -6.15 12.59
CA TYR A 161 11.08 -5.22 13.08
C TYR A 161 9.99 -4.98 12.04
N ASN A 162 10.38 -4.57 10.83
CA ASN A 162 9.42 -4.26 9.77
C ASN A 162 8.65 -5.49 9.29
N SER A 163 9.23 -6.69 9.40
CA SER A 163 8.56 -7.94 9.06
C SER A 163 7.39 -8.24 10.00
N THR A 164 7.46 -7.82 11.27
CA THR A 164 6.44 -8.11 12.29
C THR A 164 5.05 -7.60 11.93
N TYR A 165 4.95 -6.46 11.24
CA TYR A 165 3.68 -5.90 10.79
C TYR A 165 3.47 -6.03 9.27
N MET A 166 4.51 -6.00 8.44
CA MET A 166 4.34 -6.09 6.98
C MET A 166 3.90 -7.48 6.51
N ILE A 167 4.34 -8.56 7.16
CA ILE A 167 3.87 -9.91 6.83
C ILE A 167 2.37 -10.07 7.13
N PRO A 168 1.86 -9.72 8.33
CA PRO A 168 0.42 -9.69 8.58
C PRO A 168 -0.36 -8.80 7.62
N VAL A 169 0.15 -7.60 7.29
CA VAL A 169 -0.48 -6.68 6.32
C VAL A 169 -0.60 -7.34 4.94
N PHE A 170 0.46 -8.00 4.47
CA PHE A 170 0.44 -8.74 3.22
C PHE A 170 -0.63 -9.83 3.22
N LEU A 171 -0.65 -10.69 4.26
CA LEU A 171 -1.59 -11.80 4.35
C LEU A 171 -3.03 -11.32 4.39
N LEU A 172 -3.30 -10.28 5.19
CA LEU A 172 -4.62 -9.67 5.32
C LEU A 172 -5.09 -9.05 4.00
N ALA A 173 -4.25 -8.23 3.37
CA ALA A 173 -4.58 -7.61 2.09
C ALA A 173 -4.77 -8.64 0.98
N ALA A 174 -3.93 -9.69 0.93
CA ALA A 174 -4.02 -10.76 -0.06
C ALA A 174 -5.34 -11.52 0.09
N PHE A 175 -5.69 -11.92 1.31
CA PHE A 175 -6.94 -12.60 1.61
C PHE A 175 -8.15 -11.78 1.17
N ILE A 176 -8.22 -10.51 1.58
CA ILE A 176 -9.34 -9.62 1.25
C ILE A 176 -9.42 -9.35 -0.25
N CYS A 177 -8.31 -9.01 -0.90
CA CYS A 177 -8.30 -8.69 -2.32
C CYS A 177 -8.66 -9.92 -3.17
N VAL A 178 -8.18 -11.11 -2.83
CA VAL A 178 -8.56 -12.35 -3.55
C VAL A 178 -10.06 -12.59 -3.45
N ILE A 179 -10.65 -12.47 -2.26
CA ILE A 179 -12.09 -12.63 -2.08
C ILE A 179 -12.85 -11.59 -2.91
N LEU A 180 -12.52 -10.31 -2.78
CA LEU A 180 -13.23 -9.23 -3.46
C LEU A 180 -13.11 -9.33 -4.99
N PHE A 181 -11.91 -9.59 -5.51
CA PHE A 181 -11.65 -9.47 -6.95
C PHE A 181 -12.09 -10.73 -7.71
N VAL A 182 -12.05 -11.90 -7.07
CA VAL A 182 -12.52 -13.15 -7.69
C VAL A 182 -14.04 -13.28 -7.58
N LYS A 183 -14.66 -12.84 -6.46
CA LYS A 183 -16.12 -12.92 -6.27
C LYS A 183 -16.87 -11.75 -6.89
N ALA A 184 -16.26 -10.56 -6.94
CA ALA A 184 -16.85 -9.36 -7.51
C ALA A 184 -15.92 -8.68 -8.54
N PRO A 185 -15.54 -9.37 -9.63
CA PRO A 185 -14.59 -8.86 -10.63
C PRO A 185 -15.05 -7.55 -11.30
N ARG A 186 -16.36 -7.25 -11.29
CA ARG A 186 -16.92 -5.96 -11.72
C ARG A 186 -16.28 -4.74 -11.05
N LEU A 187 -15.74 -4.90 -9.83
CA LEU A 187 -15.03 -3.83 -9.13
C LEU A 187 -13.75 -3.39 -9.87
N LEU A 188 -13.13 -4.30 -10.61
CA LEU A 188 -11.89 -4.05 -11.35
C LEU A 188 -12.12 -3.66 -12.81
N LEU A 189 -13.33 -3.88 -13.32
CA LEU A 189 -13.69 -3.52 -14.67
C LEU A 189 -14.18 -2.06 -14.67
N PRO A 190 -13.44 -1.11 -15.26
CA PRO A 190 -13.98 0.23 -15.46
C PRO A 190 -15.20 0.12 -16.39
N HIS A 191 -16.27 0.87 -16.10
CA HIS A 191 -17.43 0.91 -16.99
C HIS A 191 -16.98 1.32 -18.39
N LYS A 192 -17.22 0.45 -19.38
CA LYS A 192 -17.24 0.86 -20.79
C LYS A 192 -18.43 1.79 -20.93
N VAL A 193 -18.17 3.06 -21.20
CA VAL A 193 -19.19 4.02 -21.63
C VAL A 193 -19.29 3.92 -23.14
#